data_AF-A0A1M4TFQ0-F1
#
_entry.id   AF-A0A1M4TFQ0-F1
#
_cell.length_a   1.000
_cell.length_b   1.000
_cell.length_c   1.000
_cell.angle_alpha   90.00
_cell.angle_beta   90.00
_cell.angle_gamma   90.00
#
_symmetry.space_group_name_H-M   'P 1'
#
loop_
_entity.id
_entity.type
_entity.pdbx_description
1 polymer ?
#
loop_
_entity_poly.entity_id
_entity_poly.type
_entity_poly.pdbx_seq_one_letter_code
_entity_poly.pdbx_strand_id
1 'polypeptide(L)'
;MTAWHVLRCLIRIGPREVLREVLAAEFPWLRHLPAEGRDEFVDVFTAAETARWTLLGQLIHERKATAAVHADPVLHAALTRSVDAEEGGQVPPPAADHERAGEPGSRSSSCPCRGAQVR
;
A
#
# COMPACT_ATOMS: atom_id res chain seq x y z
N MET A 1 -1.52 -2.47 33.08
CA MET A 1 -1.22 -1.60 31.92
C MET A 1 0.31 -1.44 31.73
N THR A 2 1.06 -2.54 31.64
CA THR A 2 2.55 -2.55 31.60
C THR A 2 3.11 -3.36 30.42
N ALA A 3 2.33 -4.28 29.86
CA ALA A 3 2.73 -5.11 28.71
C ALA A 3 3.19 -4.26 27.50
N TRP A 4 2.47 -3.18 27.19
CA TRP A 4 2.86 -2.26 26.12
C TRP A 4 4.20 -1.54 26.40
N HIS A 5 4.46 -1.13 27.64
CA HIS A 5 5.74 -0.48 27.99
C HIS A 5 6.90 -1.45 27.85
N VAL A 6 6.70 -2.71 28.25
CA VAL A 6 7.70 -3.78 28.05
C VAL A 6 7.94 -4.03 26.57
N LEU A 7 6.86 -4.15 25.77
CA LEU A 7 6.95 -4.30 24.32
C LEU A 7 7.73 -3.14 23.70
N ARG A 8 7.44 -1.89 24.09
CA ARG A 8 8.13 -0.70 23.59
C ARG A 8 9.62 -0.66 23.99
N CYS A 9 9.96 -1.12 25.18
CA CYS A 9 11.37 -1.31 25.56
C CYS A 9 12.03 -2.35 24.65
N LEU A 10 11.39 -3.49 24.43
CA LEU A 10 11.93 -4.55 23.57
C LEU A 10 12.10 -4.12 22.11
N ILE A 11 11.19 -3.32 21.57
CA ILE A 11 11.32 -2.73 20.21
C ILE A 11 12.58 -1.86 20.11
N ARG A 12 12.92 -1.12 21.17
CA ARG A 12 13.99 -0.11 21.13
C ARG A 12 15.39 -0.69 21.41
N ILE A 13 15.49 -1.72 22.25
CA ILE A 13 16.77 -2.25 22.74
C ILE A 13 16.90 -3.78 22.65
N GLY A 14 15.84 -4.47 22.26
CA GLY A 14 15.81 -5.93 22.21
C GLY A 14 16.52 -6.46 20.96
N PRO A 15 17.14 -7.65 21.04
CA PRO A 15 17.65 -8.34 19.87
C PRO A 15 16.48 -8.78 18.97
N ARG A 16 16.73 -8.80 17.66
CA ARG A 16 15.71 -9.07 16.63
C ARG A 16 14.94 -10.38 16.87
N GLU A 17 15.62 -11.43 17.33
CA GLU A 17 14.98 -12.73 17.59
C GLU A 17 13.94 -12.67 18.72
N VAL A 18 14.26 -11.98 19.81
CA VAL A 18 13.32 -11.78 20.93
C VAL A 18 12.13 -10.95 20.46
N LEU A 19 12.36 -9.93 19.64
CA LEU A 19 11.28 -9.13 19.09
C LEU A 19 10.37 -9.96 18.18
N ARG A 20 10.94 -10.85 17.37
CA ARG A 20 10.18 -11.79 16.51
C ARG A 20 9.28 -12.70 17.34
N GLU A 21 9.79 -13.27 18.42
CA GLU A 21 9.01 -14.12 19.33
C GLU A 21 7.88 -13.36 20.02
N VAL A 22 8.19 -12.17 20.54
CA VAL A 22 7.21 -11.34 21.25
C VAL A 22 6.14 -10.83 20.29
N LEU A 23 6.50 -10.36 19.09
CA LEU A 23 5.52 -9.96 18.08
C LEU A 23 4.66 -11.14 17.62
N ALA A 24 5.22 -12.35 17.50
CA ALA A 24 4.43 -13.54 17.18
C ALA A 24 3.42 -13.90 18.29
N ALA A 25 3.77 -13.65 19.56
CA ALA A 25 2.87 -13.83 20.69
C ALA A 25 1.74 -12.76 20.71
N GLU A 26 2.08 -11.49 20.47
CA GLU A 26 1.12 -10.37 20.45
C GLU A 26 0.22 -10.37 19.20
N PHE A 27 0.74 -10.85 18.07
CA PHE A 27 0.04 -10.91 16.79
C PHE A 27 -0.02 -12.34 16.24
N PRO A 28 -0.92 -13.20 16.75
CA PRO A 28 -0.99 -14.62 16.36
C PRO A 28 -1.19 -14.86 14.86
N TRP A 29 -1.73 -13.89 14.12
CA TRP A 29 -1.92 -13.97 12.67
C TRP A 29 -0.61 -13.99 11.88
N LEU A 30 0.53 -13.57 12.47
CA LEU A 30 1.84 -13.63 11.82
C LEU A 30 2.26 -15.06 11.44
N ARG A 31 1.72 -16.09 12.11
CA ARG A 31 1.98 -17.49 11.77
C ARG A 31 1.54 -17.88 10.35
N HIS A 32 0.64 -17.11 9.76
CA HIS A 32 0.15 -17.33 8.40
C HIS A 32 1.04 -16.67 7.34
N LEU A 33 1.95 -15.77 7.73
CA LEU A 33 2.90 -15.18 6.79
C LEU A 33 4.05 -16.16 6.45
N PRO A 34 4.58 -16.09 5.22
CA PRO A 34 5.84 -16.77 4.86
C PRO A 34 6.99 -16.29 5.77
N ALA A 35 8.07 -17.07 5.86
CA ALA A 35 9.17 -16.77 6.77
C ALA A 35 9.77 -15.37 6.50
N GLU A 36 9.96 -15.06 5.23
CA GLU A 36 10.46 -13.79 4.72
C GLU A 36 9.51 -12.64 5.07
N GLY A 37 8.20 -12.87 4.96
CA GLY A 37 7.18 -11.88 5.30
C GLY A 37 7.09 -11.60 6.81
N ARG A 38 7.40 -12.59 7.65
CA ARG A 38 7.52 -12.40 9.11
C ARG A 38 8.73 -11.53 9.45
N ASP A 39 9.87 -11.82 8.82
CA ASP A 39 11.10 -11.08 9.00
C ASP A 39 10.94 -9.60 8.56
N GLU A 40 10.37 -9.38 7.38
CA GLU A 40 10.07 -8.05 6.87
C GLU A 40 9.11 -7.29 7.81
N PHE A 41 8.10 -7.97 8.37
CA PHE A 41 7.18 -7.34 9.33
C PHE A 41 7.93 -6.80 10.55
N VAL A 42 8.86 -7.56 11.13
CA VAL A 42 9.63 -7.11 12.30
C VAL A 42 10.41 -5.83 11.96
N ASP A 43 11.09 -5.82 10.82
CA ASP A 43 11.93 -4.70 10.41
C ASP A 43 11.09 -3.43 10.16
N VAL A 44 9.96 -3.55 9.45
CA VAL A 44 9.08 -2.40 9.18
C VAL A 44 8.34 -1.95 10.44
N PHE A 45 7.97 -2.87 11.33
CA PHE A 45 7.28 -2.56 12.59
C PHE A 45 8.17 -1.71 13.52
N THR A 46 9.44 -2.07 13.67
CA THR A 46 10.40 -1.28 14.48
C THR A 46 10.60 0.13 13.92
N ALA A 47 10.71 0.25 12.59
CA ALA A 47 10.82 1.55 11.92
C ALA A 47 9.55 2.39 12.08
N ALA A 48 8.37 1.79 11.92
CA ALA A 48 7.09 2.47 12.01
C ALA A 48 6.75 2.97 13.43
N GLU A 49 7.10 2.20 14.47
CA GLU A 49 6.90 2.61 15.87
C GLU A 49 7.69 3.89 16.21
N THR A 50 8.90 4.01 15.68
CA THR A 50 9.77 5.17 15.89
C THR A 50 9.30 6.40 15.10
N ALA A 51 8.73 6.19 13.92
CA ALA A 51 8.34 7.27 13.03
C ALA A 51 7.01 7.93 13.45
N ARG A 52 5.89 7.19 13.34
CA ARG A 52 4.54 7.70 13.60
C ARG A 52 3.59 6.55 13.92
N TRP A 53 2.85 6.69 15.02
CA TRP A 53 1.83 5.73 15.45
C TRP A 53 0.72 5.44 14.42
N THR A 54 0.34 6.43 13.60
CA THR A 54 -0.65 6.23 12.53
C THR A 54 -0.15 5.28 11.45
N LEU A 55 1.15 5.31 11.12
CA LEU A 55 1.76 4.38 10.18
C LEU A 55 1.81 2.97 10.74
N LEU A 56 2.02 2.82 12.06
CA LEU A 56 2.03 1.51 12.72
C LEU A 56 0.66 0.83 12.63
N GLY A 57 -0.42 1.58 12.89
CA GLY A 57 -1.78 1.05 12.76
C GLY A 57 -2.09 0.58 11.34
N GLN A 58 -1.70 1.39 10.35
CA GLN A 58 -1.87 1.04 8.94
C GLN A 58 -1.05 -0.20 8.54
N LEU A 59 0.22 -0.25 8.94
CA LEU A 59 1.10 -1.39 8.71
C LEU A 59 0.49 -2.69 9.27
N ILE A 60 0.01 -2.67 10.52
CA ILE A 60 -0.63 -3.82 11.15
C ILE A 60 -1.86 -4.26 10.35
N HIS A 61 -2.68 -3.31 9.89
CA HIS A 61 -3.88 -3.59 9.11
C HIS A 61 -3.56 -4.26 7.78
N GLU A 62 -2.62 -3.68 7.02
CA GLU A 62 -2.19 -4.21 5.72
C GLU A 62 -1.57 -5.60 5.86
N ARG A 63 -0.70 -5.78 6.85
CA ARG A 63 -0.01 -7.06 7.06
C ARG A 63 -0.95 -8.15 7.54
N LYS A 64 -1.99 -7.80 8.31
CA LYS A 64 -3.07 -8.72 8.67
C LYS A 64 -3.88 -9.15 7.44
N ALA A 65 -4.13 -8.24 6.50
CA ALA A 65 -4.81 -8.57 5.24
C ALA A 65 -3.96 -9.54 4.39
N THR A 66 -2.64 -9.31 4.28
CA THR A 66 -1.71 -10.24 3.63
C THR A 66 -1.73 -11.62 4.31
N ALA A 67 -1.71 -11.66 5.64
CA ALA A 67 -1.79 -12.92 6.38
C ALA A 67 -3.11 -13.68 6.13
N ALA A 68 -4.22 -12.97 5.95
CA ALA A 68 -5.50 -13.58 5.59
C ALA A 68 -5.46 -14.25 4.21
N VAL A 69 -4.77 -13.65 3.23
CA VAL A 69 -4.54 -14.28 1.91
C VAL A 69 -3.77 -15.59 2.06
N HIS A 70 -2.67 -15.60 2.82
CA HIS A 70 -1.88 -16.83 3.00
C HIS A 70 -2.58 -17.88 3.89
N ALA A 71 -3.54 -17.47 4.73
CA ALA A 71 -4.33 -18.40 5.53
C ALA A 71 -5.34 -19.20 4.68
N ASP A 72 -5.74 -18.67 3.52
CA ASP A 72 -6.66 -19.32 2.59
C ASP A 72 -5.88 -19.84 1.35
N PRO A 73 -5.61 -21.15 1.26
CA PRO A 73 -4.85 -21.71 0.15
C PRO A 73 -5.58 -21.61 -1.19
N VAL A 74 -6.92 -21.57 -1.20
CA VAL A 74 -7.72 -21.44 -2.42
C VAL A 74 -7.58 -20.01 -2.95
N LEU A 75 -7.73 -19.02 -2.08
CA LEU A 75 -7.55 -17.62 -2.43
C LEU A 75 -6.11 -17.33 -2.86
N HIS A 76 -5.13 -17.84 -2.12
CA HIS A 76 -3.72 -17.69 -2.48
C HIS A 76 -3.42 -18.29 -3.85
N ALA A 77 -3.91 -19.50 -4.14
CA ALA A 77 -3.74 -20.13 -5.43
C ALA A 77 -4.40 -19.33 -6.56
N ALA A 78 -5.61 -18.81 -6.33
CA ALA A 78 -6.30 -17.97 -7.30
C ALA A 78 -5.55 -16.65 -7.60
N LEU A 79 -4.95 -16.03 -6.58
CA LEU A 79 -4.21 -14.77 -6.73
C LEU A 79 -2.80 -14.93 -7.31
N THR A 80 -2.19 -16.10 -7.11
CA THR A 80 -0.82 -16.39 -7.61
C THR A 80 -0.79 -17.13 -8.93
N ARG A 81 -1.94 -17.66 -9.38
CA ARG A 81 -2.12 -18.19 -10.73
C ARG A 81 -1.80 -17.11 -11.76
N SER A 82 -1.10 -17.50 -12.83
CA SER A 82 -0.99 -16.67 -14.04
C SER A 82 -2.37 -16.48 -14.67
N VAL A 83 -2.77 -15.24 -14.90
CA VAL A 83 -3.99 -14.92 -15.66
C VAL A 83 -3.65 -15.04 -17.14
N ASP A 84 -4.37 -15.91 -17.85
CA ASP A 84 -4.23 -16.04 -19.29
C ASP A 84 -4.83 -14.79 -19.97
N ALA A 85 -4.26 -14.35 -21.11
CA ALA A 85 -4.69 -13.12 -21.80
C ALA A 85 -6.19 -13.09 -22.15
N GLU A 86 -6.81 -14.26 -22.27
CA GLU A 86 -8.23 -14.45 -22.58
C GLU A 86 -9.15 -14.34 -21.34
N GLU A 87 -8.63 -14.49 -20.11
CA GLU A 87 -9.44 -14.51 -18.88
C GLU A 87 -9.66 -13.12 -18.27
N GLY A 88 -8.83 -12.14 -18.61
CA GLY A 88 -8.84 -10.80 -17.99
C GLY A 88 -9.49 -9.69 -18.81
N GLY A 89 -9.68 -9.89 -20.12
CA GLY A 89 -9.99 -8.82 -21.05
C GLY A 89 -8.92 -7.71 -21.05
N GLN A 90 -8.95 -6.83 -22.06
CA GLN A 90 -8.03 -5.70 -22.08
C GLN A 90 -8.52 -4.64 -21.09
N VAL A 91 -7.68 -4.28 -20.10
CA VAL A 91 -7.96 -3.14 -19.21
C VAL A 91 -8.06 -1.89 -20.07
N PRO A 92 -9.20 -1.17 -20.09
CA PRO A 92 -9.34 0.04 -20.88
C PRO A 92 -8.35 1.10 -20.36
N PRO A 93 -7.77 1.91 -21.26
CA PRO A 93 -6.91 3.01 -20.82
C PRO A 93 -7.69 3.95 -19.89
N PRO A 94 -7.03 4.62 -18.94
CA PRO A 94 -7.69 5.60 -18.09
C PRO A 94 -8.37 6.66 -18.98
N ALA A 95 -9.66 6.92 -18.73
CA ALA A 95 -10.38 7.98 -19.43
C ALA A 95 -9.71 9.33 -19.16
N ALA A 96 -9.52 10.14 -20.20
CA ALA A 96 -8.82 11.43 -20.13
C ALA A 96 -9.64 12.54 -19.43
N ASP A 97 -10.64 12.17 -18.63
CA ASP A 97 -11.73 13.06 -18.24
C ASP A 97 -11.64 13.43 -16.74
N HIS A 98 -10.42 13.65 -16.25
CA HIS A 98 -10.20 14.54 -15.10
C HIS A 98 -9.87 15.96 -15.58
N GLU A 99 -10.57 16.41 -16.62
CA GLU A 99 -10.62 17.82 -16.93
C GLU A 99 -11.48 18.50 -15.86
N ARG A 100 -10.82 19.36 -15.09
CA ARG A 100 -11.35 20.14 -13.98
C ARG A 100 -12.60 20.89 -14.45
N ALA A 101 -13.78 20.35 -14.15
CA ALA A 101 -15.04 21.04 -14.40
C ALA A 101 -15.06 22.34 -13.59
N GLY A 102 -14.87 23.47 -14.26
CA GLY A 102 -15.13 24.79 -13.68
C GLY A 102 -14.22 25.93 -14.14
N GLU A 103 -14.24 26.28 -15.43
CA GLU A 103 -14.13 27.69 -15.82
C GLU A 103 -15.07 27.98 -17.01
N PRO A 104 -16.17 28.74 -16.83
CA PRO A 104 -16.91 29.30 -17.93
C PRO A 104 -16.24 30.62 -18.33
N GLY A 105 -15.55 30.64 -19.47
CA GLY A 105 -14.76 31.80 -19.83
C GLY A 105 -14.38 31.88 -21.30
N SER A 106 -15.32 31.57 -22.20
CA SER A 106 -15.17 31.87 -23.62
C SER A 106 -15.07 33.40 -23.79
N ARG A 107 -13.84 33.91 -23.94
CA ARG A 107 -13.60 35.22 -24.54
C ARG A 107 -13.04 34.99 -25.93
N SER A 108 -13.92 35.14 -26.91
CA SER A 108 -13.58 35.45 -28.28
C SER A 108 -12.57 36.60 -28.32
N SER A 109 -11.30 36.27 -28.49
CA SER A 109 -10.31 37.20 -29.01
C SER A 109 -10.26 37.00 -30.52
N SER A 110 -11.09 37.77 -31.20
CA SER A 110 -10.95 38.09 -32.61
C SER A 110 -9.58 38.74 -32.81
N CYS A 111 -8.59 38.02 -33.34
CA CYS A 111 -7.38 38.63 -33.88
C CYS A 111 -7.68 39.19 -35.29
N PRO A 112 -7.63 40.52 -35.51
CA PRO A 112 -7.69 41.09 -36.85
C PRO A 112 -6.26 41.29 -37.35
N CYS A 113 -5.72 40.32 -38.09
CA CYS A 113 -4.56 40.57 -38.95
C CYS A 113 -5.03 40.54 -40.40
N ARG A 114 -5.66 41.65 -40.80
CA ARG A 114 -6.01 41.95 -42.18
C ARG A 114 -4.79 42.59 -42.86
N GLY A 115 -4.24 41.86 -43.84
CA GLY A 115 -3.88 42.42 -45.16
C GLY A 115 -2.45 42.91 -45.38
N ALA A 116 -1.71 42.17 -46.21
CA ALA A 116 -1.18 42.61 -47.52
C ALA A 116 -0.33 41.45 -48.09
N GLN A 117 -0.85 40.62 -49.00
CA GLN A 117 -0.78 40.74 -50.48
C GLN A 117 0.64 40.73 -51.08
N VAL A 118 0.95 39.61 -51.75
CA VAL A 118 1.47 39.49 -53.13
C VAL A 118 2.57 40.49 -53.55
N ARG A 119 3.81 40.01 -53.70
CA ARG A 119 4.41 39.65 -55.01
C ARG A 119 5.70 38.87 -54.84
#